data_AF-H3CGU7-F1
#
_entry.id   AF-H3CGU7-F1
#
_cell.length_a   1.000
_cell.length_b   1.000
_cell.length_c   1.000
_cell.angle_alpha   90.00
_cell.angle_beta   90.00
_cell.angle_gamma   90.00
#
_symmetry.space_group_name_H-M   'P 1'
#
loop_
_entity.id
_entity.type
_entity.pdbx_description
1 polymer ?
#
loop_
_entity_poly.entity_id
_entity_poly.type
_entity_poly.pdbx_seq_one_letter_code
_entity_poly.pdbx_strand_id
1 'polypeptide(L)'
;NPLETCLTSVPPEAITFDGPSIEVILLLRVLHSISRYWFYLYDNAVCKEIIPTGEFINSKLTAKANRQLQDPLVIMTGNIPTWLIELGKTCPFFFPFDTRQMLFYVTAFDRDRAMQRLLDTNPEINQSDSQDSRVAPRLDRKKRTINRDELLKQAESVMQDLGSSRAMLEIQYENEVGTGLGPTQEFYALVSQELQRADLGLWRGEEVTLANPKGNQEGMKYMFSTRGLFAVPFGRTTKPAHIAKIKMKFRFLGKLMAKAIMDFRLLDLPLGLPFYKWMLRHEMSVSSHDLVNIDPSVAKSIQHLEDIIRQKKRLEQDRSQVRSPLTNLDQKFFSNQSSTQKLNNQLSEDSDQLIQLLRSGLLLLVWNKNLQPHGSLWNQFIVESILSNGSDHNSFDKLHHLQYFYPEELEQLLCGSKSETWDVKTLMECCRPDHGYTHDSRAVRFLFEVMSGFDAEQQRLFLQFVTGSPRLPVGGFRSLNPPLTIVRKTFESTENPDDFLPSVMTCVNYLKLPDYSSIETMREKLLIAAREGQQSFHLS
;
A
#
# COMPACT_ATOMS: atom_id res chain seq x y z
N ASN A 1 20.76 -13.98 -2.38
CA ASN A 1 20.24 -13.34 -3.62
C ASN A 1 18.82 -13.86 -3.85
N PRO A 2 17.79 -13.04 -4.18
CA PRO A 2 16.42 -13.53 -4.41
C PRO A 2 16.31 -14.64 -5.48
N LEU A 3 17.28 -14.72 -6.39
CA LEU A 3 17.34 -15.76 -7.43
C LEU A 3 17.73 -17.14 -6.90
N GLU A 4 18.48 -17.25 -5.79
CA GLU A 4 18.99 -18.54 -5.29
C GLU A 4 17.85 -19.52 -4.94
N THR A 5 16.74 -19.02 -4.40
CA THR A 5 15.58 -19.85 -4.05
C THR A 5 14.68 -20.16 -5.25
N CYS A 6 14.83 -19.42 -6.34
CA CYS A 6 13.96 -19.52 -7.51
C CYS A 6 14.57 -20.36 -8.65
N LEU A 7 15.90 -20.37 -8.77
CA LEU A 7 16.63 -21.06 -9.83
C LEU A 7 16.88 -22.54 -9.47
N THR A 8 15.81 -23.26 -9.12
CA THR A 8 15.87 -24.69 -8.75
C THR A 8 15.08 -25.52 -9.75
N SER A 9 15.64 -26.65 -10.18
CA SER A 9 14.93 -27.65 -11.00
C SER A 9 14.02 -28.54 -10.15
N VAL A 10 14.16 -28.51 -8.83
CA VAL A 10 13.33 -29.26 -7.88
C VAL A 10 12.12 -28.40 -7.51
N PRO A 11 10.90 -28.97 -7.48
CA PRO A 11 9.74 -28.25 -6.98
C PRO A 11 9.94 -27.82 -5.53
N PRO A 12 9.49 -26.61 -5.15
CA PRO A 12 9.46 -26.23 -3.74
C PRO A 12 8.73 -27.28 -2.90
N GLU A 13 9.15 -27.47 -1.65
CA GLU A 13 8.50 -28.40 -0.70
C GLU A 13 6.99 -28.14 -0.53
N ALA A 14 6.55 -26.92 -0.83
CA ALA A 14 5.15 -26.51 -0.79
C ALA A 14 4.29 -27.05 -1.95
N ILE A 15 4.86 -27.61 -3.03
CA ILE A 15 4.11 -28.21 -4.13
C ILE A 15 4.00 -29.72 -3.86
N THR A 16 2.78 -30.22 -3.65
CA THR A 16 2.54 -31.62 -3.29
C THR A 16 1.86 -32.43 -4.38
N PHE A 17 1.27 -31.78 -5.39
CA PHE A 17 0.71 -32.48 -6.54
C PHE A 17 1.80 -33.03 -7.45
N ASP A 18 1.56 -34.19 -8.05
CA ASP A 18 2.40 -34.81 -9.08
C ASP A 18 1.65 -34.81 -10.43
N GLY A 19 2.33 -34.43 -11.52
CA GLY A 19 1.69 -34.35 -12.83
C GLY A 19 2.56 -33.74 -13.93
N PRO A 20 2.18 -33.94 -15.20
CA PRO A 20 2.99 -33.53 -16.36
C PRO A 20 3.16 -32.01 -16.48
N SER A 21 2.32 -31.23 -15.79
CA SER A 21 2.41 -29.77 -15.77
C SER A 21 3.53 -29.23 -14.88
N ILE A 22 4.12 -30.04 -13.99
CA ILE A 22 5.14 -29.56 -13.02
C ILE A 22 6.36 -29.02 -13.74
N GLU A 23 6.88 -29.73 -14.75
CA GLU A 23 8.05 -29.27 -15.51
C GLU A 23 7.80 -27.89 -16.14
N VAL A 24 6.61 -27.68 -16.69
CA VAL A 24 6.20 -26.40 -17.28
C VAL A 24 6.07 -25.32 -16.20
N ILE A 25 5.51 -25.65 -15.04
CA ILE A 25 5.38 -24.73 -13.90
C ILE A 25 6.75 -24.28 -13.40
N LEU A 26 7.69 -25.22 -13.25
CA LEU A 26 9.06 -24.92 -12.80
C LEU A 26 9.81 -24.09 -13.82
N LEU A 27 9.68 -24.40 -15.11
CA LEU A 27 10.25 -23.58 -16.17
C LEU A 27 9.71 -22.15 -16.14
N LEU A 28 8.39 -21.98 -16.04
CA LEU A 28 7.76 -20.65 -15.98
C LEU A 28 8.16 -19.89 -14.71
N ARG A 29 8.31 -20.58 -13.57
CA ARG A 29 8.82 -20.00 -12.34
C ARG A 29 10.25 -19.48 -12.51
N VAL A 30 11.13 -20.25 -13.14
CA VAL A 30 12.51 -19.82 -13.44
C VAL A 30 12.52 -18.62 -14.39
N LEU A 31 11.78 -18.68 -15.49
CA LEU A 31 11.70 -17.59 -16.48
C LEU A 31 11.14 -16.31 -15.86
N HIS A 32 10.08 -16.40 -15.07
CA HIS A 32 9.51 -15.27 -14.35
C HIS A 32 10.53 -14.68 -13.37
N SER A 33 11.19 -15.52 -12.56
CA SER A 33 12.18 -15.05 -11.59
C SER A 33 13.39 -14.40 -12.25
N ILE A 34 13.89 -14.93 -13.37
CA ILE A 34 14.92 -14.26 -14.17
C ILE A 34 14.38 -12.92 -14.69
N SER A 35 13.22 -12.90 -15.33
CA SER A 35 12.62 -11.68 -15.86
C SER A 35 12.54 -10.57 -14.79
N ARG A 36 12.10 -10.94 -13.58
CA ARG A 36 11.88 -10.00 -12.49
C ARG A 36 13.15 -9.60 -11.74
N TYR A 37 14.14 -10.49 -11.61
CA TYR A 37 15.29 -10.29 -10.73
C TYR A 37 16.64 -10.35 -11.45
N TRP A 38 16.69 -10.35 -12.78
CA TRP A 38 17.94 -10.39 -13.56
C TRP A 38 18.96 -9.34 -13.11
N PHE A 39 18.50 -8.18 -12.64
CA PHE A 39 19.37 -7.09 -12.20
C PHE A 39 20.20 -7.43 -10.94
N TYR A 40 19.88 -8.51 -10.23
CA TYR A 40 20.76 -9.03 -9.16
C TYR A 40 21.97 -9.81 -9.69
N LEU A 41 21.97 -10.19 -10.98
CA LEU A 41 23.10 -10.88 -11.62
C LEU A 41 24.18 -9.92 -12.10
N TYR A 42 23.88 -8.63 -12.23
CA TYR A 42 24.76 -7.64 -12.84
C TYR A 42 24.84 -6.37 -11.98
N ASP A 43 26.06 -5.89 -11.73
CA ASP A 43 26.29 -4.63 -10.99
C ASP A 43 25.69 -3.41 -11.75
N ASN A 44 24.86 -2.62 -11.07
CA ASN A 44 24.13 -1.44 -11.57
C ASN A 44 23.21 -1.72 -12.77
N ALA A 45 22.68 -2.94 -12.89
CA ALA A 45 21.57 -3.18 -13.79
C ALA A 45 20.33 -2.38 -13.35
N VAL A 46 19.57 -1.89 -14.33
CA VAL A 46 18.33 -1.16 -14.08
C VAL A 46 17.35 -2.10 -13.38
N CYS A 47 16.80 -1.67 -12.24
CA CYS A 47 15.73 -2.38 -11.52
C CYS A 47 14.40 -2.30 -12.28
N LYS A 48 14.32 -3.00 -13.40
CA LYS A 48 13.12 -3.14 -14.22
C LYS A 48 13.01 -4.58 -14.69
N GLU A 49 11.80 -5.11 -14.65
CA GLU A 49 11.50 -6.43 -15.21
C GLU A 49 11.73 -6.45 -16.73
N ILE A 50 12.21 -7.58 -17.26
CA ILE A 50 12.43 -7.77 -18.70
C ILE A 50 11.08 -7.90 -19.41
N ILE A 51 10.24 -8.79 -18.89
CA ILE A 51 8.89 -9.09 -19.33
C ILE A 51 7.95 -8.74 -18.18
N PRO A 52 6.88 -7.95 -18.44
CA PRO A 52 5.88 -7.63 -17.43
C PRO A 52 5.31 -8.87 -16.75
N THR A 53 5.17 -8.83 -15.43
CA THR A 53 4.56 -9.93 -14.65
C THR A 53 3.18 -10.34 -15.18
N GLY A 54 2.43 -9.39 -15.77
CA GLY A 54 1.12 -9.64 -16.39
C GLY A 54 1.14 -10.62 -17.57
N GLU A 55 2.26 -10.74 -18.30
CA GLU A 55 2.40 -11.67 -19.43
C GLU A 55 2.49 -13.14 -18.98
N PHE A 56 2.79 -13.38 -17.69
CA PHE A 56 2.83 -14.72 -17.11
C PHE A 56 1.48 -15.20 -16.56
N ILE A 57 0.44 -14.35 -16.64
CA ILE A 57 -0.91 -14.69 -16.16
C ILE A 57 -1.50 -15.80 -17.04
N ASN A 58 -1.97 -16.87 -16.41
CA ASN A 58 -2.63 -17.96 -17.10
C ASN A 58 -4.14 -17.81 -17.02
N SER A 59 -4.78 -17.38 -18.11
CA SER A 59 -6.23 -17.13 -18.17
C SER A 59 -7.08 -18.37 -17.87
N LYS A 60 -6.64 -19.56 -18.29
CA LYS A 60 -7.37 -20.82 -18.06
C LYS A 60 -7.30 -21.24 -16.59
N LEU A 61 -6.13 -21.14 -15.95
CA LEU A 61 -5.98 -21.40 -14.52
C LEU A 61 -6.72 -20.35 -13.70
N THR A 62 -6.67 -19.09 -14.11
CA THR A 62 -7.43 -18.00 -13.48
C THR A 62 -8.93 -18.26 -13.52
N ALA A 63 -9.47 -18.67 -14.67
CA ALA A 63 -10.89 -19.04 -14.78
C ALA A 63 -11.26 -20.21 -13.87
N LYS A 64 -10.40 -21.24 -13.76
CA LYS A 64 -10.61 -22.35 -12.82
C LYS A 64 -10.57 -21.90 -11.36
N ALA A 65 -9.61 -21.04 -11.00
CA ALA A 65 -9.49 -20.48 -9.65
C ALA A 65 -10.72 -19.65 -9.30
N ASN A 66 -11.14 -18.73 -10.18
CA ASN A 66 -12.30 -17.87 -9.95
C ASN A 66 -13.60 -18.68 -9.82
N ARG A 67 -13.79 -19.77 -10.58
CA ARG A 67 -14.94 -20.67 -10.38
C ARG A 67 -15.03 -21.24 -8.96
N GLN A 68 -13.89 -21.52 -8.32
CA GLN A 68 -13.86 -22.02 -6.94
C GLN A 68 -14.04 -20.87 -5.94
N LEU A 69 -13.38 -19.74 -6.18
CA LEU A 69 -13.37 -18.58 -5.29
C LEU A 69 -14.66 -17.74 -5.36
N GLN A 70 -15.51 -17.96 -6.37
CA GLN A 70 -16.80 -17.33 -6.54
C GLN A 70 -17.97 -18.22 -6.12
N ASP A 71 -17.72 -19.47 -5.73
CA ASP A 71 -18.76 -20.39 -5.25
C ASP A 71 -18.97 -20.21 -3.73
N PRO A 72 -20.14 -19.71 -3.28
CA PRO A 72 -20.44 -19.54 -1.86
C PRO A 72 -20.29 -20.84 -1.05
N LEU A 73 -20.64 -22.00 -1.62
CA LEU A 73 -20.57 -23.29 -0.92
C LEU A 73 -19.12 -23.73 -0.72
N VAL A 74 -18.25 -23.51 -1.70
CA VAL A 74 -16.82 -23.81 -1.57
C VAL A 74 -16.20 -22.98 -0.46
N ILE A 75 -16.52 -21.68 -0.39
CA ILE A 75 -16.05 -20.79 0.68
C ILE A 75 -16.56 -21.24 2.05
N MET A 76 -17.87 -21.51 2.19
CA MET A 76 -18.44 -21.89 3.48
C MET A 76 -18.03 -23.26 3.97
N THR A 77 -17.75 -24.19 3.07
CA THR A 77 -17.20 -25.50 3.44
C THR A 77 -15.70 -25.41 3.74
N GLY A 78 -15.01 -24.40 3.20
CA GLY A 78 -13.56 -24.28 3.29
C GLY A 78 -12.82 -25.28 2.39
N ASN A 79 -13.52 -25.90 1.44
CA ASN A 79 -12.97 -26.93 0.56
C ASN A 79 -12.22 -26.31 -0.63
N ILE A 80 -11.27 -25.43 -0.35
CA ILE A 80 -10.43 -24.81 -1.38
C ILE A 80 -9.41 -25.84 -1.90
N PRO A 81 -9.32 -26.06 -3.21
CA PRO A 81 -8.37 -27.03 -3.75
C PRO A 81 -6.93 -26.71 -3.35
N THR A 82 -6.18 -27.72 -2.90
CA THR A 82 -4.79 -27.58 -2.43
C THR A 82 -3.90 -26.96 -3.51
N TRP A 83 -4.03 -27.40 -4.76
CA TRP A 83 -3.26 -26.85 -5.89
C TRP A 83 -3.39 -25.33 -6.02
N LEU A 84 -4.54 -24.75 -5.67
CA LEU A 84 -4.78 -23.31 -5.77
C LEU A 84 -4.00 -22.56 -4.69
N ILE A 85 -3.98 -23.10 -3.48
CA ILE A 85 -3.20 -22.56 -2.36
C ILE A 85 -1.70 -22.67 -2.66
N GLU A 86 -1.25 -23.83 -3.14
CA GLU A 86 0.16 -24.11 -3.44
C GLU A 86 0.68 -23.24 -4.60
N LEU A 87 -0.05 -23.16 -5.71
CA LEU A 87 0.31 -22.29 -6.83
C LEU A 87 0.21 -20.81 -6.45
N GLY A 88 -0.80 -20.42 -5.65
CA GLY A 88 -0.93 -19.05 -5.17
C GLY A 88 0.32 -18.59 -4.42
N LYS A 89 0.92 -19.45 -3.59
CA LYS A 89 2.13 -19.13 -2.82
C LYS A 89 3.41 -19.23 -3.63
N THR A 90 3.56 -20.30 -4.42
CA THR A 90 4.84 -20.62 -5.10
C THR A 90 4.99 -19.95 -6.47
N CYS A 91 3.87 -19.76 -7.17
CA CYS A 91 3.79 -19.20 -8.51
C CYS A 91 2.68 -18.12 -8.61
N PRO A 92 2.70 -17.07 -7.76
CA PRO A 92 1.64 -16.07 -7.72
C PRO A 92 1.41 -15.38 -9.09
N PHE A 93 2.45 -15.26 -9.92
CA PHE A 93 2.36 -14.67 -11.26
C PHE A 93 1.32 -15.34 -12.19
N PHE A 94 0.87 -16.57 -11.92
CA PHE A 94 -0.17 -17.20 -12.73
C PHE A 94 -1.55 -16.55 -12.61
N PHE A 95 -1.80 -15.84 -11.53
CA PHE A 95 -3.11 -15.27 -11.21
C PHE A 95 -3.04 -13.74 -11.25
N PRO A 96 -4.09 -13.02 -11.65
CA PRO A 96 -4.19 -11.58 -11.44
C PRO A 96 -4.24 -11.23 -9.94
N PHE A 97 -3.95 -9.97 -9.61
CA PHE A 97 -3.99 -9.47 -8.23
C PHE A 97 -5.35 -9.74 -7.56
N ASP A 98 -6.47 -9.47 -8.22
CA ASP A 98 -7.81 -9.64 -7.63
C ASP A 98 -8.12 -11.11 -7.29
N THR A 99 -7.70 -12.06 -8.12
CA THR A 99 -7.83 -13.50 -7.84
C THR A 99 -7.00 -13.88 -6.62
N ARG A 100 -5.77 -13.38 -6.51
CA ARG A 100 -4.91 -13.63 -5.33
C ARG A 100 -5.46 -12.95 -4.08
N GLN A 101 -6.06 -11.78 -4.23
CA GLN A 101 -6.71 -11.07 -3.14
C GLN A 101 -7.91 -11.86 -2.62
N MET A 102 -8.75 -12.40 -3.49
CA MET A 102 -9.86 -13.26 -3.07
C MET A 102 -9.35 -14.54 -2.41
N LEU A 103 -8.34 -15.20 -2.98
CA LEU A 103 -7.70 -16.38 -2.38
C LEU A 103 -7.13 -16.07 -0.99
N PHE A 104 -6.49 -14.91 -0.81
CA PHE A 104 -6.01 -14.43 0.47
C PHE A 104 -7.17 -14.34 1.47
N TYR A 105 -8.27 -13.68 1.11
CA TYR A 105 -9.39 -13.51 2.04
C TYR A 105 -10.06 -14.84 2.42
N VAL A 106 -10.21 -15.74 1.46
CA VAL A 106 -10.82 -17.06 1.68
C VAL A 106 -9.94 -17.98 2.52
N THR A 107 -8.62 -17.85 2.45
CA THR A 107 -7.69 -18.75 3.16
C THR A 107 -7.12 -18.17 4.46
N ALA A 108 -7.05 -16.84 4.60
CA ALA A 108 -6.46 -16.17 5.76
C ALA A 108 -7.48 -15.78 6.83
N PHE A 109 -8.75 -15.61 6.46
CA PHE A 109 -9.82 -15.21 7.37
C PHE A 109 -10.92 -16.26 7.44
N ASP A 110 -11.87 -16.02 8.32
CA ASP A 110 -13.01 -16.90 8.47
C ASP A 110 -14.03 -16.82 7.35
N ARG A 111 -14.89 -17.83 7.32
CA ARG A 111 -15.89 -18.05 6.28
C ARG A 111 -16.85 -16.87 6.15
N ASP A 112 -17.24 -16.24 7.25
CA ASP A 112 -18.13 -15.07 7.23
C ASP A 112 -17.44 -13.87 6.56
N ARG A 113 -16.16 -13.61 6.85
CA ARG A 113 -15.38 -12.55 6.19
C ARG A 113 -15.13 -12.87 4.72
N ALA A 114 -14.76 -14.09 4.41
CA ALA A 114 -14.56 -14.55 3.05
C ALA A 114 -15.85 -14.41 2.21
N MET A 115 -17.00 -14.76 2.80
CA MET A 115 -18.31 -14.59 2.19
C MET A 115 -18.68 -13.12 2.03
N GLN A 116 -18.44 -12.28 3.04
CA GLN A 116 -18.66 -10.85 2.92
C GLN A 116 -17.83 -10.27 1.76
N ARG A 117 -16.57 -10.68 1.62
CA ARG A 117 -15.72 -10.25 0.50
C ARG A 117 -16.26 -10.69 -0.85
N LEU A 118 -16.79 -11.92 -0.94
CA LEU A 118 -17.44 -12.42 -2.15
C LEU A 118 -18.62 -11.54 -2.56
N LEU A 119 -19.51 -11.25 -1.60
CA LEU A 119 -20.69 -10.42 -1.81
C LEU A 119 -20.34 -8.98 -2.18
N ASP A 120 -19.31 -8.42 -1.55
CA ASP A 120 -18.83 -7.06 -1.86
C ASP A 120 -18.27 -6.96 -3.28
N THR A 121 -17.68 -8.04 -3.79
CA THR A 121 -17.07 -8.09 -5.13
C THR A 121 -18.10 -8.46 -6.21
N ASN A 122 -19.15 -9.21 -5.86
CA ASN A 122 -20.18 -9.68 -6.79
C ASN A 122 -21.59 -9.35 -6.25
N PRO A 123 -22.03 -8.08 -6.37
CA PRO A 123 -23.32 -7.65 -5.84
C PRO A 123 -24.52 -8.33 -6.51
N GLU A 124 -24.35 -8.94 -7.70
CA GLU A 124 -25.39 -9.73 -8.38
C GLU A 124 -25.78 -10.98 -7.60
N ILE A 125 -24.84 -11.60 -6.87
CA ILE A 125 -25.12 -12.75 -5.97
C ILE A 125 -26.09 -12.33 -4.86
N ASN A 126 -26.07 -11.04 -4.48
CA ASN A 126 -26.96 -10.47 -3.47
C ASN A 126 -28.37 -10.16 -4.00
N GLN A 127 -28.57 -10.07 -5.33
CA GLN A 127 -29.85 -9.68 -5.95
C GLN A 127 -30.70 -10.87 -6.41
N SER A 128 -30.16 -12.09 -6.40
CA SER A 128 -30.95 -13.29 -6.69
C SER A 128 -31.89 -13.60 -5.52
N ASP A 129 -33.13 -13.10 -5.60
CA ASP A 129 -34.30 -13.39 -4.75
C ASP A 129 -34.73 -14.88 -4.72
N SER A 130 -33.85 -15.81 -5.09
CA SER A 130 -34.05 -17.23 -4.80
C SER A 130 -33.89 -17.45 -3.29
N GLN A 131 -34.69 -18.38 -2.72
CA GLN A 131 -34.74 -18.76 -1.30
C GLN A 131 -33.41 -19.30 -0.68
N ASP A 132 -32.26 -18.94 -1.23
CA ASP A 132 -30.90 -19.32 -0.84
C ASP A 132 -30.25 -18.32 0.15
N SER A 133 -31.04 -17.50 0.83
CA SER A 133 -30.59 -16.64 1.95
C SER A 133 -30.04 -17.41 3.18
N ARG A 134 -29.70 -18.69 3.04
CA ARG A 134 -29.12 -19.54 4.08
C ARG A 134 -27.63 -19.26 4.33
N VAL A 135 -26.98 -18.47 3.47
CA VAL A 135 -25.52 -18.22 3.49
C VAL A 135 -25.19 -16.73 3.64
N ALA A 136 -25.98 -15.98 4.42
CA ALA A 136 -25.62 -14.61 4.77
C ALA A 136 -24.52 -14.59 5.84
N PRO A 137 -23.40 -13.85 5.63
CA PRO A 137 -22.34 -13.74 6.63
C PRO A 137 -22.85 -13.08 7.90
N ARG A 138 -22.49 -13.65 9.06
CA ARG A 138 -22.89 -13.13 10.39
C ARG A 138 -21.70 -12.51 11.09
N LEU A 139 -21.35 -11.29 10.67
CA LEU A 139 -20.27 -10.53 11.29
C LEU A 139 -20.77 -9.69 12.46
N ASP A 140 -20.31 -10.01 13.67
CA ASP A 140 -20.51 -9.16 14.84
C ASP A 140 -19.92 -7.78 14.61
N ARG A 141 -20.63 -6.73 15.01
CA ARG A 141 -20.18 -5.33 14.92
C ARG A 141 -20.00 -4.76 16.32
N LYS A 142 -18.87 -4.10 16.55
CA LYS A 142 -18.55 -3.44 17.82
C LYS A 142 -18.39 -1.95 17.60
N LYS A 143 -19.35 -1.21 18.15
CA LYS A 143 -19.38 0.24 18.13
C LYS A 143 -18.43 0.85 19.16
N ARG A 144 -17.72 1.92 18.79
CA ARG A 144 -16.87 2.74 19.65
C ARG A 144 -17.11 4.22 19.37
N THR A 145 -17.25 4.99 20.43
CA THR A 145 -17.37 6.44 20.36
C THR A 145 -15.99 7.06 20.56
N ILE A 146 -15.62 8.02 19.69
CA ILE A 146 -14.30 8.63 19.64
C ILE A 146 -14.41 10.15 19.69
N ASN A 147 -13.56 10.77 20.51
CA ASN A 147 -13.36 12.22 20.52
C ASN A 147 -12.27 12.60 19.51
N ARG A 148 -12.55 13.57 18.63
CA ARG A 148 -11.58 14.04 17.60
C ARG A 148 -10.32 14.66 18.21
N ASP A 149 -10.44 15.34 19.35
CA ASP A 149 -9.31 16.03 19.99
C ASP A 149 -8.31 15.05 20.63
N GLU A 150 -8.76 13.86 21.03
CA GLU A 150 -7.91 12.78 21.57
C GLU A 150 -7.76 11.58 20.62
N LEU A 151 -7.95 11.79 19.31
CA LEU A 151 -8.08 10.73 18.31
C LEU A 151 -7.00 9.65 18.42
N LEU A 152 -5.72 10.03 18.39
CA LEU A 152 -4.62 9.05 18.37
C LEU A 152 -4.58 8.19 19.64
N LYS A 153 -4.78 8.82 20.81
CA LYS A 153 -4.76 8.13 22.12
C LYS A 153 -5.95 7.18 22.25
N GLN A 154 -7.12 7.59 21.81
CA GLN A 154 -8.31 6.74 21.83
C GLN A 154 -8.21 5.61 20.81
N ALA A 155 -7.63 5.87 19.62
CA ALA A 155 -7.36 4.83 18.64
C ALA A 155 -6.42 3.75 19.19
N GLU A 156 -5.39 4.13 19.95
CA GLU A 156 -4.50 3.18 20.64
C GLU A 156 -5.27 2.28 21.60
N SER A 157 -6.17 2.84 22.41
CA SER A 157 -7.03 2.07 23.32
C SER A 157 -7.96 1.13 22.54
N VAL A 158 -8.60 1.61 21.48
CA VAL A 158 -9.48 0.79 20.65
C VAL A 158 -8.74 -0.38 20.03
N MET A 159 -7.53 -0.18 19.50
CA MET A 159 -6.74 -1.27 18.92
C MET A 159 -6.15 -2.19 19.99
N GLN A 160 -5.90 -1.68 21.21
CA GLN A 160 -5.53 -2.54 22.33
C GLN A 160 -6.66 -3.52 22.69
N ASP A 161 -7.90 -3.04 22.75
CA ASP A 161 -9.07 -3.82 23.16
C ASP A 161 -9.65 -4.69 22.03
N LEU A 162 -9.70 -4.14 20.81
CA LEU A 162 -10.42 -4.71 19.66
C LEU A 162 -9.53 -5.04 18.46
N GLY A 163 -8.24 -4.69 18.48
CA GLY A 163 -7.34 -4.95 17.35
C GLY A 163 -7.22 -6.44 17.02
N SER A 164 -7.26 -7.29 18.06
CA SER A 164 -7.34 -8.74 17.92
C SER A 164 -8.77 -9.25 18.01
N SER A 165 -9.82 -8.44 17.83
CA SER A 165 -11.21 -8.92 17.86
C SER A 165 -11.70 -9.26 16.45
N ARG A 166 -12.42 -10.38 16.32
CA ARG A 166 -13.06 -10.78 15.05
C ARG A 166 -14.28 -9.93 14.69
N ALA A 167 -14.79 -9.12 15.62
CA ALA A 167 -15.92 -8.23 15.34
C ALA A 167 -15.49 -7.04 14.47
N MET A 168 -16.31 -6.65 13.51
CA MET A 168 -16.13 -5.46 12.69
C MET A 168 -16.17 -4.20 13.56
N LEU A 169 -15.19 -3.31 13.39
CA LEU A 169 -15.18 -2.04 14.10
C LEU A 169 -16.16 -1.05 13.47
N GLU A 170 -16.95 -0.37 14.29
CA GLU A 170 -17.78 0.76 13.88
C GLU A 170 -17.49 1.97 14.75
N ILE A 171 -17.21 3.11 14.11
CA ILE A 171 -16.89 4.36 14.80
C ILE A 171 -18.10 5.30 14.82
N GLN A 172 -18.25 5.97 15.95
CA GLN A 172 -19.07 7.16 16.13
C GLN A 172 -18.17 8.28 16.66
N TYR A 173 -18.36 9.51 16.20
CA TYR A 173 -17.69 10.66 16.81
C TYR A 173 -18.58 11.32 17.87
N GLU A 174 -17.96 11.79 18.95
CA GLU A 174 -18.67 12.52 20.01
C GLU A 174 -19.36 13.76 19.45
N ASN A 175 -20.60 14.00 19.86
CA ASN A 175 -21.43 15.14 19.44
C ASN A 175 -21.72 15.22 17.93
N GLU A 176 -21.42 14.17 17.17
CA GLU A 176 -21.70 14.09 15.74
C GLU A 176 -22.79 13.04 15.45
N VAL A 177 -23.61 13.35 14.45
CA VAL A 177 -24.67 12.45 13.97
C VAL A 177 -24.06 11.48 12.97
N GLY A 178 -24.35 10.19 13.13
CA GLY A 178 -23.96 9.16 12.19
C GLY A 178 -22.97 8.15 12.74
N THR A 179 -23.18 6.90 12.34
CA THR A 179 -22.30 5.76 12.61
C THR A 179 -22.31 4.84 11.41
N GLY A 180 -21.25 4.05 11.22
CA GLY A 180 -21.20 3.02 10.19
C GLY A 180 -19.97 3.14 9.32
N LEU A 181 -20.11 2.89 8.02
CA LEU A 181 -18.98 2.77 7.09
C LEU A 181 -18.19 4.08 6.95
N GLY A 182 -18.87 5.21 6.71
CA GLY A 182 -18.24 6.52 6.48
C GLY A 182 -17.39 7.00 7.65
N PRO A 183 -17.95 7.17 8.86
CA PRO A 183 -17.18 7.54 10.05
C PRO A 183 -16.04 6.57 10.37
N THR A 184 -16.23 5.27 10.12
CA THR A 184 -15.17 4.28 10.29
C THR A 184 -14.04 4.45 9.27
N GLN A 185 -14.34 4.72 7.99
CA GLN A 185 -13.31 5.01 6.98
C GLN A 185 -12.54 6.28 7.34
N GLU A 186 -13.25 7.32 7.78
CA GLU A 186 -12.62 8.57 8.22
C GLU A 186 -11.68 8.34 9.42
N PHE A 187 -12.08 7.50 10.37
CA PHE A 187 -11.22 7.12 11.49
C PHE A 187 -9.88 6.52 11.04
N TYR A 188 -9.90 5.57 10.09
CA TYR A 188 -8.65 4.98 9.58
C TYR A 188 -7.80 6.01 8.82
N ALA A 189 -8.42 6.91 8.05
CA ALA A 189 -7.71 7.98 7.35
C ALA A 189 -7.06 8.97 8.32
N LEU A 190 -7.81 9.46 9.32
CA LEU A 190 -7.30 10.43 10.29
C LEU A 190 -6.25 9.83 11.21
N VAL A 191 -6.41 8.59 11.66
CA VAL A 191 -5.37 7.89 12.45
C VAL A 191 -4.11 7.67 11.62
N SER A 192 -4.25 7.39 10.31
CA SER A 192 -3.11 7.31 9.38
C SER A 192 -2.37 8.64 9.29
N GLN A 193 -3.10 9.76 9.26
CA GLN A 193 -2.50 11.10 9.28
C GLN A 193 -1.82 11.41 10.63
N GLU A 194 -2.48 11.11 11.76
CA GLU A 194 -1.92 11.33 13.10
C GLU A 194 -0.62 10.53 13.32
N LEU A 195 -0.54 9.32 12.77
CA LEU A 195 0.69 8.52 12.81
C LEU A 195 1.85 9.16 12.05
N GLN A 196 1.60 10.11 11.13
CA GLN A 196 2.63 10.82 10.38
C GLN A 196 3.14 12.07 11.08
N ARG A 197 2.63 12.43 12.26
CA ARG A 197 3.08 13.60 13.01
C ARG A 197 4.58 13.56 13.34
N ALA A 198 5.25 14.69 13.16
CA ALA A 198 6.70 14.82 13.36
C ALA A 198 7.13 14.59 14.82
N ASP A 199 6.31 15.04 15.78
CA ASP A 199 6.58 14.92 17.23
C ASP A 199 6.59 13.47 17.75
N LEU A 200 6.03 12.52 16.97
CA LEU A 200 6.10 11.11 17.31
C LEU A 200 7.48 10.49 17.03
N GLY A 201 8.29 11.12 16.17
CA GLY A 201 9.64 10.64 15.84
C GLY A 201 9.67 9.27 15.16
N LEU A 202 8.60 8.90 14.45
CA LEU A 202 8.47 7.57 13.84
C LEU A 202 9.15 7.48 12.48
N TRP A 203 9.07 8.54 11.68
CA TRP A 203 9.41 8.51 10.26
C TRP A 203 10.57 9.44 9.91
N ARG A 204 11.38 9.02 8.94
CA ARG A 204 12.31 9.88 8.22
C ARG A 204 11.52 10.77 7.26
N GLY A 205 12.09 11.92 6.92
CA GLY A 205 11.54 12.81 5.90
C GLY A 205 11.75 14.27 6.25
N GLU A 206 11.01 15.12 5.56
CA GLU A 206 10.97 16.55 5.78
C GLU A 206 9.75 16.91 6.63
N GLU A 207 9.93 17.81 7.59
CA GLU A 207 8.82 18.35 8.36
C GLU A 207 8.02 19.32 7.49
N VAL A 208 6.74 19.04 7.29
CA VAL A 208 5.80 19.91 6.60
C VAL A 208 4.73 20.36 7.58
N THR A 209 4.51 21.67 7.65
CA THR A 209 3.42 22.24 8.43
C THR A 209 2.16 22.27 7.58
N LEU A 210 1.12 21.56 8.02
CA LEU A 210 -0.21 21.70 7.41
C LEU A 210 -0.91 22.90 8.06
N ALA A 211 -1.58 23.71 7.24
CA ALA A 211 -2.37 24.83 7.73
C ALA A 211 -3.51 24.29 8.61
N ASN A 212 -3.59 24.78 9.85
CA ASN A 212 -4.70 24.44 10.74
C ASN A 212 -5.97 25.16 10.24
N PRO A 213 -7.06 24.44 9.90
CA PRO A 213 -8.32 25.09 9.51
C PRO A 213 -8.89 25.96 10.64
N LYS A 214 -8.54 25.68 11.91
CA LYS A 214 -8.85 26.52 13.07
C LYS A 214 -7.72 27.53 13.30
N GLY A 215 -7.72 28.59 12.49
CA GLY A 215 -6.59 29.51 12.28
C GLY A 215 -6.11 30.37 13.47
N ASN A 216 -5.64 29.79 14.58
CA ASN A 216 -4.93 30.53 15.65
C ASN A 216 -3.87 29.74 16.43
N GLN A 217 -3.50 28.52 16.00
CA GLN A 217 -2.41 27.74 16.60
C GLN A 217 -1.30 27.49 15.57
N GLU A 218 -0.03 27.46 16.01
CA GLU A 218 1.06 26.96 15.17
C GLU A 218 0.65 25.61 14.57
N GLY A 219 0.70 25.50 13.24
CA GLY A 219 0.21 24.32 12.53
C GLY A 219 0.95 23.06 13.00
N MET A 220 0.21 21.95 13.12
CA MET A 220 0.79 20.66 13.44
C MET A 220 1.75 20.26 12.31
N LYS A 221 2.94 19.76 12.69
CA LYS A 221 3.96 19.29 11.74
C LYS A 221 3.79 17.80 11.46
N TYR A 222 3.87 17.44 10.19
CA TYR A 222 3.81 16.08 9.70
C TYR A 222 5.08 15.74 8.91
N MET A 223 5.41 14.45 8.86
CA MET A 223 6.55 13.94 8.10
C MET A 223 6.13 13.65 6.67
N PHE A 224 6.85 14.24 5.71
CA PHE A 224 6.66 13.98 4.29
C PHE A 224 7.90 13.33 3.68
N SER A 225 7.68 12.39 2.76
CA SER A 225 8.72 11.76 1.96
C SER A 225 8.18 11.45 0.56
N THR A 226 8.88 11.95 -0.46
CA THR A 226 8.54 11.70 -1.87
C THR A 226 8.69 10.23 -2.29
N ARG A 227 9.41 9.42 -1.50
CA ARG A 227 9.68 7.99 -1.78
C ARG A 227 8.95 7.06 -0.80
N GLY A 228 8.01 7.61 -0.03
CA GLY A 228 7.29 6.92 1.03
C GLY A 228 8.01 6.96 2.38
N LEU A 229 7.25 6.69 3.43
CA LEU A 229 7.67 6.73 4.82
C LEU A 229 8.54 5.53 5.15
N PHE A 230 9.61 5.81 5.88
CA PHE A 230 10.50 4.79 6.42
C PHE A 230 10.88 5.13 7.86
N ALA A 231 11.02 4.12 8.71
CA ALA A 231 11.24 4.31 10.13
C ALA A 231 12.57 5.06 10.44
N VAL A 232 12.56 5.91 11.46
CA VAL A 232 13.77 6.53 12.00
C VAL A 232 14.62 5.48 12.73
N PRO A 233 15.92 5.36 12.45
CA PRO A 233 16.78 4.44 13.17
C PRO A 233 17.07 4.91 14.59
N PHE A 234 17.29 3.97 15.51
CA PHE A 234 17.75 4.33 16.84
C PHE A 234 19.24 4.70 16.82
N GLY A 235 19.56 5.90 17.31
CA GLY A 235 20.94 6.28 17.61
C GLY A 235 21.50 5.48 18.79
N ARG A 236 22.83 5.32 18.86
CA ARG A 236 23.52 4.59 19.95
C ARG A 236 23.23 5.14 21.35
N THR A 237 22.90 6.43 21.45
CA THR A 237 22.62 7.14 22.69
C THR A 237 21.13 7.30 22.98
N THR A 238 20.26 6.65 22.19
CA THR A 238 18.82 6.76 22.36
C THR A 238 18.39 6.14 23.67
N LYS A 239 17.65 6.89 24.49
CA LYS A 239 17.17 6.42 25.80
C LYS A 239 16.25 5.20 25.64
N PRO A 240 16.41 4.11 26.42
CA PRO A 240 15.56 2.93 26.35
C PRO A 240 14.05 3.22 26.48
N ALA A 241 13.67 4.20 27.31
CA ALA A 241 12.28 4.62 27.46
C ALA A 241 11.69 5.19 26.16
N HIS A 242 12.48 5.95 25.39
CA HIS A 242 12.06 6.48 24.10
C HIS A 242 11.92 5.37 23.05
N ILE A 243 12.87 4.43 23.03
CA ILE A 243 12.79 3.22 22.19
C ILE A 243 11.51 2.44 22.50
N ALA A 244 11.18 2.25 23.79
CA ALA A 244 9.95 1.57 24.20
C ALA A 244 8.69 2.30 23.70
N LYS A 245 8.65 3.64 23.80
CA LYS A 245 7.54 4.46 23.27
C LYS A 245 7.36 4.28 21.76
N ILE A 246 8.44 4.34 20.98
CA ILE A 246 8.41 4.12 19.52
C ILE A 246 7.95 2.69 19.19
N LYS A 247 8.49 1.69 19.89
CA LYS A 247 8.06 0.28 19.73
C LYS A 247 6.57 0.12 20.01
N MET A 248 6.03 0.83 21.01
CA MET A 248 4.60 0.80 21.29
C MET A 248 3.76 1.40 20.16
N LYS A 249 4.18 2.53 19.58
CA LYS A 249 3.51 3.13 18.42
C LYS A 249 3.52 2.20 17.21
N PHE A 250 4.62 1.52 16.96
CA PHE A 250 4.71 0.54 15.87
C PHE A 250 3.92 -0.75 16.13
N ARG A 251 3.79 -1.19 17.39
CA ARG A 251 2.86 -2.26 17.76
C ARG A 251 1.40 -1.84 17.49
N PHE A 252 1.04 -0.62 17.85
CA PHE A 252 -0.26 -0.05 17.53
C PHE A 252 -0.50 0.00 16.01
N LEU A 253 0.46 0.51 15.23
CA LEU A 253 0.37 0.52 13.77
C LEU A 253 0.19 -0.90 13.20
N GLY A 254 0.93 -1.89 13.70
CA GLY A 254 0.76 -3.28 13.26
C GLY A 254 -0.65 -3.82 13.51
N LYS A 255 -1.24 -3.54 14.67
CA LYS A 255 -2.64 -3.85 14.99
C LYS A 255 -3.63 -3.11 14.10
N LEU A 256 -3.38 -1.82 13.84
CA LEU A 256 -4.22 -1.01 12.96
C LEU A 256 -4.23 -1.55 11.53
N MET A 257 -3.06 -1.86 10.96
CA MET A 257 -2.92 -2.46 9.63
C MET A 257 -3.60 -3.82 9.55
N ALA A 258 -3.40 -4.66 10.57
CA ALA A 258 -4.04 -5.95 10.67
C ALA A 258 -5.56 -5.83 10.64
N LYS A 259 -6.08 -4.93 11.47
CA LYS A 259 -7.52 -4.71 11.61
C LYS A 259 -8.13 -4.09 10.35
N ALA A 260 -7.39 -3.17 9.69
CA ALA A 260 -7.79 -2.55 8.43
C ALA A 260 -7.93 -3.59 7.32
N ILE A 261 -6.93 -4.47 7.13
CA ILE A 261 -7.01 -5.57 6.14
C ILE A 261 -8.21 -6.48 6.46
N MET A 262 -8.35 -6.88 7.72
CA MET A 262 -9.41 -7.77 8.18
C MET A 262 -10.80 -7.21 7.91
N ASP A 263 -11.02 -5.93 8.22
CA ASP A 263 -12.31 -5.23 8.10
C ASP A 263 -12.53 -4.57 6.72
N PHE A 264 -11.67 -4.84 5.73
CA PHE A 264 -11.75 -4.23 4.39
C PHE A 264 -11.75 -2.70 4.45
N ARG A 265 -10.80 -2.13 5.21
CA ARG A 265 -10.60 -0.70 5.36
C ARG A 265 -9.23 -0.31 4.83
N LEU A 266 -9.19 0.86 4.22
CA LEU A 266 -7.96 1.42 3.67
C LEU A 266 -7.28 2.31 4.72
N LEU A 267 -5.95 2.32 4.68
CA LEU A 267 -5.10 3.26 5.38
C LEU A 267 -4.58 4.30 4.40
N ASP A 268 -4.24 5.47 4.92
CA ASP A 268 -3.58 6.53 4.15
C ASP A 268 -2.16 6.74 4.68
N LEU A 269 -1.37 5.64 4.67
CA LEU A 269 0.02 5.62 5.08
C LEU A 269 0.89 5.27 3.87
N PRO A 270 1.54 6.26 3.22
CA PRO A 270 2.37 6.02 2.06
C PRO A 270 3.72 5.40 2.49
N LEU A 271 3.74 4.13 2.87
CA LEU A 271 4.96 3.43 3.29
C LEU A 271 5.87 3.17 2.09
N GLY A 272 7.18 3.31 2.28
CA GLY A 272 8.14 3.02 1.21
C GLY A 272 8.20 1.53 0.87
N LEU A 273 8.49 1.19 -0.39
CA LEU A 273 8.61 -0.20 -0.87
C LEU A 273 9.47 -1.13 0.01
N PRO A 274 10.61 -0.68 0.57
CA PRO A 274 11.41 -1.53 1.46
C PRO A 274 10.67 -1.98 2.71
N PHE A 275 9.69 -1.21 3.18
CA PHE A 275 8.81 -1.59 4.29
C PHE A 275 7.98 -2.84 3.94
N TYR A 276 7.41 -2.87 2.73
CA TYR A 276 6.62 -4.03 2.28
C TYR A 276 7.49 -5.27 2.00
N LYS A 277 8.72 -5.07 1.50
CA LYS A 277 9.70 -6.17 1.41
C LYS A 277 9.96 -6.81 2.78
N TRP A 278 10.07 -5.98 3.81
CA TRP A 278 10.21 -6.45 5.19
C TRP A 278 8.98 -7.20 5.71
N MET A 279 7.78 -6.71 5.43
CA MET A 279 6.53 -7.39 5.78
C MET A 279 6.45 -8.80 5.19
N LEU A 280 7.01 -9.01 4.00
CA LEU A 280 7.04 -10.31 3.31
C LEU A 280 8.24 -11.18 3.69
N ARG A 281 9.09 -10.76 4.63
CA ARG A 281 10.37 -11.40 4.97
C ARG A 281 11.34 -11.51 3.79
N HIS A 282 11.26 -10.56 2.88
CA HIS A 282 12.17 -10.42 1.76
C HIS A 282 13.28 -9.43 2.11
N GLU A 283 13.70 -9.35 3.37
CA GLU A 283 14.76 -8.42 3.78
C GLU A 283 16.00 -8.62 2.90
N MET A 284 16.39 -9.86 2.60
CA MET A 284 17.57 -10.17 1.77
C MET A 284 17.47 -9.69 0.31
N SER A 285 16.31 -9.17 -0.10
CA SER A 285 16.07 -8.50 -1.39
C SER A 285 16.17 -6.97 -1.32
N VAL A 286 16.54 -6.39 -0.17
CA VAL A 286 16.83 -4.96 -0.07
C VAL A 286 18.25 -4.73 -0.59
N SER A 287 18.34 -3.95 -1.68
CA SER A 287 19.58 -3.67 -2.41
C SER A 287 19.99 -2.20 -2.29
N SER A 288 21.12 -1.82 -2.89
CA SER A 288 21.54 -0.40 -2.98
C SER A 288 20.50 0.48 -3.67
N HIS A 289 19.71 -0.07 -4.60
CA HIS A 289 18.62 0.65 -5.26
C HIS A 289 17.48 1.01 -4.29
N ASP A 290 17.21 0.14 -3.31
CA ASP A 290 16.19 0.38 -2.30
C ASP A 290 16.61 1.47 -1.31
N LEU A 291 17.92 1.70 -1.14
CA LEU A 291 18.43 2.75 -0.25
C LEU A 291 17.99 4.14 -0.70
N VAL A 292 17.75 4.35 -2.00
CA VAL A 292 17.20 5.62 -2.49
C VAL A 292 15.83 5.91 -1.87
N ASN A 293 15.05 4.86 -1.55
CA ASN A 293 13.74 4.99 -0.91
C ASN A 293 13.82 5.07 0.63
N ILE A 294 14.98 4.81 1.22
CA ILE A 294 15.20 4.79 2.69
C ILE A 294 15.95 6.05 3.14
N ASP A 295 17.08 6.31 2.48
CA ASP A 295 18.00 7.41 2.76
C ASP A 295 18.74 7.82 1.47
N PRO A 296 18.21 8.81 0.73
CA PRO A 296 18.82 9.27 -0.52
C PRO A 296 20.27 9.75 -0.37
N SER A 297 20.62 10.31 0.80
CA SER A 297 21.97 10.84 1.05
C SER A 297 23.00 9.71 1.17
N VAL A 298 22.64 8.65 1.89
CA VAL A 298 23.45 7.44 2.03
C VAL A 298 23.52 6.69 0.70
N ALA A 299 22.40 6.61 -0.02
CA ALA A 299 22.36 6.00 -1.35
C ALA A 299 23.34 6.68 -2.32
N LYS A 300 23.36 8.01 -2.36
CA LYS A 300 24.31 8.79 -3.19
C LYS A 300 25.76 8.52 -2.81
N SER A 301 26.05 8.41 -1.51
CA SER A 301 27.40 8.10 -1.02
C SER A 301 27.86 6.70 -1.44
N ILE A 302 26.95 5.71 -1.36
CA ILE A 302 27.23 4.33 -1.78
C ILE A 302 27.40 4.24 -3.30
N GLN A 303 26.54 4.91 -4.08
CA GLN A 303 26.66 4.98 -5.54
C GLN A 303 28.01 5.56 -5.96
N HIS A 304 28.47 6.62 -5.28
CA HIS A 304 29.78 7.21 -5.56
C HIS A 304 30.93 6.22 -5.30
N LEU A 305 30.86 5.44 -4.21
CA LEU A 305 31.84 4.38 -3.94
C LEU A 305 31.78 3.27 -5.01
N GLU A 306 30.59 2.88 -5.44
CA GLU A 306 30.40 1.90 -6.52
C GLU A 306 31.01 2.38 -7.85
N ASP A 307 30.87 3.66 -8.17
CA ASP A 307 31.48 4.27 -9.36
C ASP A 307 33.01 4.26 -9.30
N ILE A 308 33.61 4.55 -8.14
CA ILE A 308 35.07 4.50 -7.93
C ILE A 308 35.59 3.07 -8.14
N ILE A 309 34.96 2.07 -7.50
CA ILE A 309 35.34 0.65 -7.65
C ILE A 309 35.29 0.24 -9.14
N ARG A 310 34.27 0.69 -9.85
CA ARG A 310 34.07 0.38 -11.27
C ARG A 310 35.15 1.02 -12.15
N GLN A 311 35.47 2.28 -11.92
CA GLN A 311 36.55 2.95 -12.65
C GLN A 311 37.88 2.23 -12.47
N LYS A 312 38.19 1.79 -11.24
CA LYS A 312 39.40 1.02 -10.95
C LYS A 312 39.42 -0.32 -11.69
N LYS A 313 38.34 -1.12 -11.61
CA LYS A 313 38.25 -2.42 -12.34
C LYS A 313 38.43 -2.28 -13.85
N ARG A 314 37.88 -1.21 -14.46
CA ARG A 314 38.07 -0.92 -15.89
C ARG A 314 39.55 -0.64 -16.21
N LEU A 315 40.20 0.19 -15.41
CA LEU A 315 41.62 0.51 -15.58
C LEU A 315 42.53 -0.72 -15.40
N GLU A 316 42.19 -1.65 -14.51
CA GLU A 316 42.92 -2.90 -14.34
C GLU A 316 42.73 -3.87 -15.51
N GLN A 317 41.50 -3.97 -16.02
CA GLN A 317 41.21 -4.75 -17.23
C GLN A 317 41.97 -4.18 -18.44
N ASP A 318 41.99 -2.86 -18.61
CA ASP A 318 42.76 -2.19 -19.67
C ASP A 318 44.28 -2.37 -19.49
N ARG A 319 44.80 -2.31 -18.25
CA ARG A 319 46.22 -2.58 -17.94
C ARG A 319 46.64 -4.02 -18.26
N SER A 320 45.74 -4.98 -18.07
CA SER A 320 46.00 -6.38 -18.43
C SER A 320 46.02 -6.63 -19.94
N GLN A 321 45.40 -5.74 -20.74
CA GLN A 321 45.44 -5.78 -22.20
C GLN A 321 46.64 -5.04 -22.81
N VAL A 322 47.25 -4.08 -22.10
CA VAL A 322 48.44 -3.37 -22.57
C VAL A 322 49.72 -3.89 -21.88
N ARG A 323 50.24 -5.04 -22.36
CA ARG A 323 51.66 -5.38 -22.20
C ARG A 323 52.48 -4.71 -23.30
N SER A 324 52.68 -3.40 -23.19
CA SER A 324 53.81 -2.71 -23.85
C SER A 324 54.20 -1.48 -23.03
N PRO A 325 55.48 -1.08 -23.02
CA PRO A 325 56.01 -0.15 -22.02
C PRO A 325 55.47 1.26 -22.27
N LEU A 326 54.46 1.65 -21.50
CA LEU A 326 53.87 2.99 -21.52
C LEU A 326 54.76 3.96 -20.75
N THR A 327 55.63 4.68 -21.46
CA THR A 327 56.38 5.82 -20.90
C THR A 327 55.77 7.18 -21.25
N ASN A 328 54.64 7.29 -21.97
CA ASN A 328 54.24 8.60 -22.52
C ASN A 328 52.73 8.96 -22.52
N LEU A 329 51.86 8.23 -21.82
CA LEU A 329 50.42 8.56 -21.78
C LEU A 329 49.93 9.17 -20.45
N ASP A 330 50.77 9.20 -19.41
CA ASP A 330 50.39 9.73 -18.08
C ASP A 330 50.27 11.26 -18.01
N GLN A 331 50.75 12.02 -19.00
CA GLN A 331 50.81 13.49 -18.90
C GLN A 331 49.62 14.24 -19.52
N LYS A 332 48.79 13.62 -20.37
CA LYS A 332 47.73 14.36 -21.10
C LYS A 332 46.31 14.26 -20.53
N PHE A 333 46.05 13.36 -19.57
CA PHE A 333 44.70 13.18 -19.01
C PHE A 333 44.47 13.82 -17.62
N PHE A 334 45.50 14.43 -17.01
CA PHE A 334 45.46 14.92 -15.62
C PHE A 334 45.30 16.44 -15.44
N SER A 335 44.90 17.20 -16.47
CA SER A 335 44.81 18.66 -16.34
C SER A 335 43.51 19.21 -15.74
N ASN A 336 42.48 18.40 -15.50
CA ASN A 336 41.22 18.88 -14.93
C ASN A 336 40.70 17.95 -13.83
N GLN A 337 41.17 18.12 -12.59
CA GLN A 337 40.46 17.95 -11.31
C GLN A 337 41.49 17.87 -10.15
N SER A 338 41.78 19.01 -9.53
CA SER A 338 42.80 19.19 -8.49
C SER A 338 42.36 18.72 -7.10
N SER A 339 41.54 17.68 -6.98
CA SER A 339 41.10 17.15 -5.67
C SER A 339 41.14 15.63 -5.55
N THR A 340 41.40 14.90 -6.64
CA THR A 340 41.45 13.43 -6.65
C THR A 340 42.88 12.86 -6.64
N GLN A 341 43.91 13.71 -6.83
CA GLN A 341 45.31 13.27 -6.94
C GLN A 341 45.93 12.69 -5.66
N LYS A 342 45.36 12.90 -4.47
CA LYS A 342 45.95 12.38 -3.21
C LYS A 342 45.49 10.98 -2.81
N LEU A 343 44.49 10.40 -3.46
CA LEU A 343 43.95 9.08 -3.10
C LEU A 343 44.40 7.93 -4.03
N ASN A 344 44.91 8.22 -5.23
CA ASN A 344 45.16 7.17 -6.23
C ASN A 344 46.53 6.48 -6.16
N ASN A 345 47.51 7.02 -5.43
CA ASN A 345 48.87 6.44 -5.41
C ASN A 345 49.13 5.44 -4.26
N GLN A 346 48.11 5.01 -3.50
CA GLN A 346 48.29 4.06 -2.38
C GLN A 346 47.17 3.00 -2.25
N LEU A 347 46.52 2.63 -3.35
CA LEU A 347 45.50 1.59 -3.31
C LEU A 347 46.12 0.21 -3.63
N SER A 348 46.77 -0.39 -2.62
CA SER A 348 47.21 -1.81 -2.55
C SER A 348 46.04 -2.76 -2.85
N GLU A 349 46.29 -4.05 -3.18
CA GLU A 349 45.25 -5.11 -3.21
C GLU A 349 44.40 -5.14 -1.92
N ASP A 350 44.98 -4.74 -0.78
CA ASP A 350 44.28 -4.60 0.51
C ASP A 350 43.16 -3.55 0.47
N SER A 351 43.27 -2.55 -0.40
CA SER A 351 42.29 -1.48 -0.53
C SER A 351 41.00 -1.92 -1.22
N ASP A 352 41.05 -2.93 -2.09
CA ASP A 352 39.84 -3.48 -2.74
C ASP A 352 39.02 -4.31 -1.76
N GLN A 353 39.70 -5.14 -0.97
CA GLN A 353 39.05 -5.80 0.15
C GLN A 353 38.50 -4.77 1.12
N LEU A 354 39.24 -3.71 1.46
CA LEU A 354 38.75 -2.64 2.34
C LEU A 354 37.56 -1.89 1.76
N ILE A 355 37.54 -1.53 0.49
CA ILE A 355 36.41 -0.82 -0.12
C ILE A 355 35.20 -1.76 -0.26
N GLN A 356 35.40 -3.04 -0.57
CA GLN A 356 34.33 -4.03 -0.61
C GLN A 356 33.82 -4.39 0.79
N LEU A 357 34.68 -4.43 1.81
CA LEU A 357 34.37 -4.51 3.23
C LEU A 357 33.69 -3.25 3.74
N LEU A 358 34.03 -2.07 3.20
CA LEU A 358 33.35 -0.81 3.51
C LEU A 358 31.98 -0.79 2.84
N ARG A 359 31.82 -1.26 1.60
CA ARG A 359 30.52 -1.40 0.92
C ARG A 359 29.62 -2.37 1.67
N SER A 360 30.09 -3.60 1.86
CA SER A 360 29.35 -4.64 2.58
C SER A 360 29.14 -4.23 4.03
N GLY A 361 30.13 -3.64 4.69
CA GLY A 361 30.04 -3.10 6.04
C GLY A 361 29.08 -1.93 6.17
N LEU A 362 29.05 -0.98 5.22
CA LEU A 362 28.08 0.13 5.18
C LEU A 362 26.67 -0.38 4.92
N LEU A 363 26.48 -1.30 3.97
CA LEU A 363 25.20 -1.96 3.73
C LEU A 363 24.73 -2.72 4.97
N LEU A 364 25.61 -3.51 5.59
CA LEU A 364 25.34 -4.28 6.79
C LEU A 364 25.14 -3.37 8.03
N LEU A 365 25.80 -2.22 8.10
CA LEU A 365 25.62 -1.22 9.15
C LEU A 365 24.30 -0.48 8.97
N VAL A 366 23.96 -0.04 7.76
CA VAL A 366 22.66 0.53 7.43
C VAL A 366 21.58 -0.49 7.75
N TRP A 367 21.80 -1.75 7.41
CA TRP A 367 20.91 -2.85 7.72
C TRP A 367 20.73 -3.09 9.23
N ASN A 368 21.82 -3.31 9.95
CA ASN A 368 21.80 -3.64 11.37
C ASN A 368 21.36 -2.45 12.24
N LYS A 369 21.70 -1.22 11.85
CA LYS A 369 21.33 -0.01 12.60
C LYS A 369 19.93 0.51 12.27
N ASN A 370 19.52 0.41 11.01
CA ASN A 370 18.26 1.06 10.57
C ASN A 370 17.11 0.08 10.38
N LEU A 371 17.37 -1.21 10.14
CA LEU A 371 16.34 -2.15 9.67
C LEU A 371 16.08 -3.28 10.68
N GLN A 372 17.14 -3.90 11.21
CA GLN A 372 17.05 -5.11 12.04
C GLN A 372 16.24 -4.99 13.35
N PRO A 373 16.35 -3.90 14.13
CA PRO A 373 15.60 -3.75 15.38
C PRO A 373 14.09 -3.58 15.18
N HIS A 374 13.67 -3.15 13.99
CA HIS A 374 12.30 -2.76 13.73
C HIS A 374 11.47 -3.90 13.13
N GLY A 375 11.99 -4.66 12.16
CA GLY A 375 11.11 -5.59 11.45
C GLY A 375 11.01 -7.03 11.91
N SER A 376 11.81 -7.47 12.88
CA SER A 376 11.41 -8.62 13.70
C SER A 376 10.14 -8.30 14.50
N LEU A 377 10.01 -7.07 15.00
CA LEU A 377 8.85 -6.60 15.75
C LEU A 377 7.63 -6.39 14.84
N TRP A 378 7.79 -5.79 13.66
CA TRP A 378 6.68 -5.59 12.71
C TRP A 378 6.00 -6.90 12.31
N ASN A 379 6.81 -7.86 11.89
CA ASN A 379 6.32 -9.16 11.45
C ASN A 379 5.68 -9.92 12.60
N GLN A 380 6.25 -9.84 13.81
CA GLN A 380 5.61 -10.42 14.98
C GLN A 380 4.23 -9.77 15.24
N PHE A 381 4.13 -8.44 15.24
CA PHE A 381 2.90 -7.76 15.64
C PHE A 381 1.78 -7.78 14.62
N ILE A 382 2.07 -7.59 13.32
CA ILE A 382 1.05 -7.69 12.27
C ILE A 382 0.48 -9.10 12.26
N VAL A 383 1.33 -10.11 12.45
CA VAL A 383 0.95 -11.53 12.32
C VAL A 383 0.24 -12.02 13.57
N GLU A 384 0.73 -11.67 14.76
CA GLU A 384 -0.01 -11.87 16.00
C GLU A 384 -1.39 -11.21 15.89
N SER A 385 -1.50 -9.99 15.35
CA SER A 385 -2.78 -9.27 15.34
C SER A 385 -3.77 -9.73 14.26
N ILE A 386 -3.31 -10.08 13.05
CA ILE A 386 -4.19 -10.61 11.99
C ILE A 386 -4.71 -12.01 12.37
N LEU A 387 -3.91 -12.80 13.10
CA LEU A 387 -4.03 -14.27 13.10
C LEU A 387 -4.06 -14.94 14.49
N SER A 388 -3.99 -14.19 15.62
CA SER A 388 -4.02 -14.74 16.99
C SER A 388 -5.37 -15.33 17.45
N ASN A 389 -6.37 -15.42 16.59
CA ASN A 389 -7.72 -15.86 16.99
C ASN A 389 -8.11 -17.27 16.52
N GLY A 390 -7.15 -18.06 16.04
CA GLY A 390 -7.29 -19.51 15.93
C GLY A 390 -6.41 -20.16 16.99
N SER A 391 -6.98 -21.08 17.76
CA SER A 391 -6.35 -21.91 18.81
C SER A 391 -5.13 -22.76 18.37
N ASP A 392 -4.64 -22.57 17.14
CA ASP A 392 -3.46 -23.24 16.63
C ASP A 392 -2.19 -22.49 16.99
N HIS A 393 -1.34 -23.18 17.76
CA HIS A 393 -0.11 -22.71 18.40
C HIS A 393 1.04 -22.31 17.46
N ASN A 394 0.84 -22.27 16.14
CA ASN A 394 1.84 -21.82 15.17
C ASN A 394 1.46 -20.48 14.53
N SER A 395 1.72 -19.38 15.24
CA SER A 395 1.67 -18.03 14.69
C SER A 395 2.66 -17.82 13.52
N PHE A 396 3.72 -18.63 13.43
CA PHE A 396 4.73 -18.58 12.37
C PHE A 396 4.20 -19.04 10.98
N ASP A 397 3.24 -19.98 10.92
CA ASP A 397 2.74 -20.55 9.66
C ASP A 397 1.73 -19.63 8.94
N LYS A 398 1.25 -18.57 9.59
CA LYS A 398 0.15 -17.75 9.05
C LYS A 398 0.63 -16.51 8.26
N LEU A 399 1.92 -16.16 8.35
CA LEU A 399 2.61 -15.23 7.42
C LEU A 399 2.55 -15.71 5.97
N HIS A 400 2.43 -17.02 5.75
CA HIS A 400 2.40 -17.62 4.42
C HIS A 400 1.23 -17.11 3.57
N HIS A 401 0.17 -16.55 4.15
CA HIS A 401 -0.93 -15.99 3.38
C HIS A 401 -0.58 -14.64 2.74
N LEU A 402 0.33 -13.83 3.32
CA LEU A 402 0.76 -12.60 2.65
C LEU A 402 1.67 -12.87 1.44
N GLN A 403 2.23 -14.09 1.32
CA GLN A 403 3.08 -14.51 0.21
C GLN A 403 2.33 -14.62 -1.13
N TYR A 404 0.99 -14.51 -1.13
CA TYR A 404 0.21 -14.35 -2.36
C TYR A 404 0.50 -13.01 -3.07
N PHE A 405 1.12 -12.04 -2.40
CA PHE A 405 1.33 -10.70 -2.95
C PHE A 405 2.80 -10.36 -3.13
N TYR A 406 3.09 -9.55 -4.14
CA TYR A 406 4.38 -8.89 -4.28
C TYR A 406 4.49 -7.67 -3.36
N PRO A 407 5.71 -7.21 -3.00
CA PRO A 407 5.89 -6.03 -2.14
C PRO A 407 5.15 -4.79 -2.65
N GLU A 408 5.11 -4.56 -3.96
CA GLU A 408 4.47 -3.40 -4.58
C GLU A 408 2.93 -3.46 -4.50
N GLU A 409 2.39 -4.65 -4.29
CA GLU A 409 0.95 -4.95 -4.22
C GLU A 409 0.40 -4.85 -2.79
N LEU A 410 1.25 -5.01 -1.76
CA LEU A 410 0.83 -4.78 -0.37
C LEU A 410 0.37 -3.34 -0.12
N GLU A 411 0.97 -2.37 -0.81
CA GLU A 411 0.48 -0.99 -0.80
C GLU A 411 -0.95 -0.92 -1.35
N GLN A 412 -1.27 -1.66 -2.42
CA GLN A 412 -2.61 -1.67 -3.00
C GLN A 412 -3.61 -2.34 -2.05
N LEU A 413 -3.21 -3.41 -1.38
CA LEU A 413 -4.03 -4.10 -0.38
C LEU A 413 -4.37 -3.19 0.82
N LEU A 414 -3.38 -2.43 1.31
CA LEU A 414 -3.51 -1.60 2.51
C LEU A 414 -4.09 -0.22 2.24
N CYS A 415 -3.69 0.41 1.14
CA CYS A 415 -3.98 1.82 0.86
C CYS A 415 -4.91 2.01 -0.34
N GLY A 416 -5.22 0.95 -1.10
CA GLY A 416 -6.08 1.03 -2.27
C GLY A 416 -5.34 1.43 -3.54
N SER A 417 -6.09 1.93 -4.53
CA SER A 417 -5.55 2.22 -5.86
C SER A 417 -4.48 3.33 -5.82
N LYS A 418 -3.36 3.13 -6.53
CA LYS A 418 -2.26 4.11 -6.60
C LYS A 418 -2.51 5.24 -7.60
N SER A 419 -3.27 4.95 -8.66
CA SER A 419 -3.52 5.90 -9.75
C SER A 419 -4.69 5.39 -10.58
N GLU A 420 -5.78 6.14 -10.59
CA GLU A 420 -6.88 5.95 -11.52
C GLU A 420 -7.03 7.25 -12.31
N THR A 421 -7.21 7.14 -13.62
CA THR A 421 -7.53 8.30 -14.44
C THR A 421 -8.99 8.65 -14.25
N TRP A 422 -9.27 9.86 -13.77
CA TRP A 422 -10.64 10.35 -13.62
C TRP A 422 -11.14 10.89 -14.95
N ASP A 423 -11.16 10.06 -15.99
CA ASP A 423 -11.74 10.47 -17.26
C ASP A 423 -13.28 10.45 -17.20
N VAL A 424 -13.90 11.40 -17.89
CA VAL A 424 -15.37 11.59 -17.86
C VAL A 424 -16.10 10.30 -18.25
N LYS A 425 -15.55 9.50 -19.19
CA LYS A 425 -16.16 8.25 -19.64
C LYS A 425 -16.18 7.22 -18.51
N THR A 426 -15.05 6.98 -17.85
CA THR A 426 -14.97 6.09 -16.68
C THR A 426 -15.91 6.54 -15.56
N LEU A 427 -15.94 7.85 -15.26
CA LEU A 427 -16.86 8.39 -14.25
C LEU A 427 -18.33 8.16 -14.59
N MET A 428 -18.72 8.35 -15.87
CA MET A 428 -20.07 8.04 -16.36
C MET A 428 -20.41 6.55 -16.28
N GLU A 429 -19.45 5.66 -16.50
CA GLU A 429 -19.67 4.21 -16.42
C GLU A 429 -19.80 3.71 -14.96
N CYS A 430 -19.11 4.36 -14.02
CA CYS A 430 -19.02 3.88 -12.64
C CYS A 430 -19.97 4.56 -11.65
N CYS A 431 -20.32 5.83 -11.88
CA CYS A 431 -21.19 6.58 -10.98
C CYS A 431 -22.66 6.50 -11.42
N ARG A 432 -23.59 6.60 -10.47
CA ARG A 432 -25.03 6.43 -10.71
C ARG A 432 -25.81 7.71 -10.43
N PRO A 433 -26.25 8.47 -11.44
CA PRO A 433 -27.23 9.52 -11.25
C PRO A 433 -28.59 8.92 -10.88
N ASP A 434 -29.27 9.54 -9.93
CA ASP A 434 -30.60 9.09 -9.48
C ASP A 434 -31.41 10.29 -8.92
N HIS A 435 -32.67 10.05 -8.54
CA HIS A 435 -33.56 10.98 -7.82
C HIS A 435 -33.49 12.42 -8.37
N GLY A 436 -33.93 12.59 -9.62
CA GLY A 436 -34.00 13.89 -10.29
C GLY A 436 -32.79 14.23 -11.17
N TYR A 437 -31.78 13.37 -11.22
CA TYR A 437 -30.72 13.43 -12.21
C TYR A 437 -30.62 12.16 -13.07
N THR A 438 -30.05 12.33 -14.26
CA THR A 438 -29.71 11.31 -15.25
C THR A 438 -28.31 11.60 -15.79
N HIS A 439 -27.71 10.68 -16.54
CA HIS A 439 -26.42 10.94 -17.21
C HIS A 439 -26.48 12.12 -18.20
N ASP A 440 -27.68 12.45 -18.70
CA ASP A 440 -27.87 13.60 -19.60
C ASP A 440 -28.05 14.94 -18.89
N SER A 441 -28.20 14.92 -17.57
CA SER A 441 -28.39 16.13 -16.79
C SER A 441 -27.16 17.03 -16.84
N ARG A 442 -27.36 18.32 -17.10
CA ARG A 442 -26.29 19.33 -17.17
C ARG A 442 -25.40 19.31 -15.92
N ALA A 443 -25.99 19.26 -14.72
CA ALA A 443 -25.25 19.19 -13.47
C ALA A 443 -24.36 17.95 -13.35
N VAL A 444 -24.81 16.79 -13.85
CA VAL A 444 -24.02 15.55 -13.84
C VAL A 444 -22.84 15.63 -14.80
N ARG A 445 -23.06 16.19 -16.00
CA ARG A 445 -21.99 16.42 -16.97
C ARG A 445 -20.94 17.41 -16.44
N PHE A 446 -21.39 18.50 -15.83
CA PHE A 446 -20.50 19.46 -15.14
C PHE A 446 -19.70 18.79 -14.03
N LEU A 447 -20.33 17.95 -13.21
CA LEU A 447 -19.64 17.24 -12.12
C LEU A 447 -18.49 16.40 -12.67
N PHE A 448 -18.74 15.58 -13.69
CA PHE A 448 -17.70 14.71 -14.24
C PHE A 448 -16.60 15.48 -14.95
N GLU A 449 -16.90 16.60 -15.61
CA GLU A 449 -15.89 17.48 -16.19
C GLU A 449 -15.03 18.15 -15.11
N VAL A 450 -15.64 18.64 -14.03
CA VAL A 450 -14.93 19.20 -12.87
C VAL A 450 -14.03 18.15 -12.22
N MET A 451 -14.55 16.95 -11.96
CA MET A 451 -13.82 15.82 -11.39
C MET A 451 -12.63 15.42 -12.28
N SER A 452 -12.81 15.41 -13.59
CA SER A 452 -11.75 15.10 -14.54
C SER A 452 -10.64 16.15 -14.55
N GLY A 453 -10.99 17.41 -14.25
CA GLY A 453 -10.05 18.52 -14.11
C GLY A 453 -9.48 18.72 -12.69
N PHE A 454 -9.67 17.77 -11.76
CA PHE A 454 -9.04 17.84 -10.43
C PHE A 454 -7.59 17.37 -10.45
N ASP A 455 -6.73 18.07 -9.71
CA ASP A 455 -5.39 17.58 -9.39
C ASP A 455 -5.44 16.47 -8.32
N ALA A 456 -4.29 15.84 -8.04
CA ALA A 456 -4.21 14.73 -7.08
C ALA A 456 -4.65 15.10 -5.66
N GLU A 457 -4.44 16.35 -5.23
CA GLU A 457 -4.87 16.80 -3.90
C GLU A 457 -6.40 16.99 -3.88
N GLN A 458 -6.94 17.68 -4.86
CA GLN A 458 -8.38 17.91 -5.03
C GLN A 458 -9.17 16.60 -5.14
N GLN A 459 -8.65 15.61 -5.88
CA GLN A 459 -9.22 14.27 -5.95
C GLN A 459 -9.28 13.61 -4.57
N ARG A 460 -8.20 13.67 -3.79
CA ARG A 460 -8.14 13.11 -2.43
C ARG A 460 -9.13 13.80 -1.48
N LEU A 461 -9.20 15.13 -1.53
CA LEU A 461 -10.17 15.91 -0.74
C LEU A 461 -11.61 15.52 -1.09
N PHE A 462 -11.92 15.42 -2.40
CA PHE A 462 -13.24 15.01 -2.87
C PHE A 462 -13.59 13.59 -2.42
N LEU A 463 -12.68 12.62 -2.59
CA LEU A 463 -12.90 11.24 -2.16
C LEU A 463 -13.16 11.13 -0.66
N GLN A 464 -12.37 11.84 0.14
CA GLN A 464 -12.56 11.86 1.59
C GLN A 464 -13.91 12.47 1.96
N PHE A 465 -14.32 13.52 1.25
CA PHE A 465 -15.65 14.13 1.41
C PHE A 465 -16.78 13.15 1.07
N VAL A 466 -16.73 12.45 -0.06
CA VAL A 466 -17.84 11.58 -0.50
C VAL A 466 -17.85 10.18 0.11
N THR A 467 -16.70 9.64 0.51
CA THR A 467 -16.55 8.25 0.98
C THR A 467 -16.05 8.12 2.43
N GLY A 468 -15.42 9.16 2.98
CA GLY A 468 -14.67 9.10 4.23
C GLY A 468 -13.22 8.62 4.07
N SER A 469 -12.82 8.13 2.89
CA SER A 469 -11.45 7.71 2.58
C SER A 469 -10.83 8.61 1.51
N PRO A 470 -9.57 9.07 1.66
CA PRO A 470 -8.89 9.87 0.65
C PRO A 470 -8.40 9.05 -0.56
N ARG A 471 -8.64 7.73 -0.55
CA ARG A 471 -8.22 6.79 -1.61
C ARG A 471 -9.35 5.85 -1.98
N LEU A 472 -9.39 5.49 -3.26
CA LEU A 472 -10.32 4.49 -3.80
C LEU A 472 -9.85 3.06 -3.51
N PRO A 473 -10.76 2.09 -3.38
CA PRO A 473 -10.41 0.68 -3.31
C PRO A 473 -9.68 0.21 -4.59
N VAL A 474 -9.06 -0.96 -4.52
CA VAL A 474 -8.45 -1.58 -5.70
C VAL A 474 -9.54 -1.84 -6.74
N GLY A 475 -9.27 -1.45 -8.00
CA GLY A 475 -10.26 -1.44 -9.09
C GLY A 475 -11.04 -0.13 -9.22
N GLY A 476 -10.76 0.86 -8.35
CA GLY A 476 -11.18 2.24 -8.58
C GLY A 476 -12.64 2.54 -8.25
N PHE A 477 -13.24 3.48 -8.99
CA PHE A 477 -14.66 3.85 -8.79
C PHE A 477 -15.61 2.66 -8.97
N ARG A 478 -15.29 1.73 -9.88
CA ARG A 478 -16.07 0.50 -10.11
C ARG A 478 -16.15 -0.39 -8.86
N SER A 479 -15.13 -0.33 -8.01
CA SER A 479 -15.04 -1.13 -6.80
C SER A 479 -15.66 -0.45 -5.57
N LEU A 480 -16.23 0.75 -5.71
CA LEU A 480 -17.04 1.34 -4.63
C LEU A 480 -18.32 0.53 -4.46
N ASN A 481 -18.53 0.02 -3.24
CA ASN A 481 -19.75 -0.68 -2.87
C ASN A 481 -20.35 -0.06 -1.60
N PRO A 482 -21.50 0.64 -1.69
CA PRO A 482 -22.27 0.91 -2.92
C PRO A 482 -21.54 1.90 -3.87
N PRO A 483 -21.91 1.94 -5.16
CA PRO A 483 -21.34 2.89 -6.12
C PRO A 483 -21.70 4.34 -5.74
N LEU A 484 -20.86 5.30 -6.17
CA LEU A 484 -21.13 6.72 -5.94
C LEU A 484 -22.42 7.13 -6.65
N THR A 485 -23.42 7.51 -5.85
CA THR A 485 -24.75 7.88 -6.34
C THR A 485 -24.94 9.40 -6.25
N ILE A 486 -25.33 10.03 -7.37
CA ILE A 486 -25.48 11.49 -7.49
C ILE A 486 -26.95 11.83 -7.60
N VAL A 487 -27.44 12.65 -6.69
CA VAL A 487 -28.85 13.04 -6.67
C VAL A 487 -29.06 14.53 -6.64
N ARG A 488 -30.25 14.94 -7.11
CA ARG A 488 -30.62 16.36 -7.10
C ARG A 488 -30.97 16.80 -5.69
N LYS A 489 -30.29 17.85 -5.22
CA LYS A 489 -30.72 18.58 -4.02
C LYS A 489 -31.90 19.48 -4.42
N THR A 490 -33.04 19.30 -3.76
CA THR A 490 -34.27 20.06 -4.02
C THR A 490 -34.32 21.31 -3.15
N PHE A 491 -34.79 22.41 -3.73
CA PHE A 491 -34.94 23.72 -3.08
C PHE A 491 -36.34 24.26 -3.34
N GLU A 492 -36.79 25.20 -2.52
CA GLU A 492 -38.03 25.93 -2.78
C GLU A 492 -37.85 26.85 -4.00
N SER A 493 -38.94 27.20 -4.70
CA SER A 493 -38.86 27.99 -5.95
C SER A 493 -38.25 29.38 -5.79
N THR A 494 -38.16 29.89 -4.56
CA THR A 494 -37.58 31.20 -4.22
C THR A 494 -36.08 31.14 -3.90
N GLU A 495 -35.51 29.95 -3.77
CA GLU A 495 -34.12 29.75 -3.36
C GLU A 495 -33.22 29.52 -4.59
N ASN A 496 -32.02 30.12 -4.58
CA ASN A 496 -31.04 29.93 -5.63
C ASN A 496 -30.13 28.73 -5.28
N PRO A 497 -30.05 27.67 -6.12
CA PRO A 497 -29.17 26.53 -5.90
C PRO A 497 -27.69 26.90 -5.68
N ASP A 498 -27.23 27.99 -6.28
CA ASP A 498 -25.84 28.47 -6.18
C ASP A 498 -25.44 28.92 -4.77
N ASP A 499 -26.41 29.25 -3.92
CA ASP A 499 -26.14 29.71 -2.56
C ASP A 499 -25.81 28.55 -1.61
N PHE A 500 -26.13 27.31 -2.00
CA PHE A 500 -26.03 26.14 -1.13
C PHE A 500 -24.81 25.27 -1.46
N LEU A 501 -24.21 24.67 -0.43
CA LEU A 501 -23.18 23.65 -0.58
C LEU A 501 -23.81 22.29 -0.92
N PRO A 502 -23.08 21.41 -1.64
CA PRO A 502 -23.47 20.02 -1.77
C PRO A 502 -23.36 19.32 -0.40
N SER A 503 -24.14 18.25 -0.21
CA SER A 503 -24.07 17.44 1.00
C SER A 503 -23.95 15.96 0.68
N VAL A 504 -23.47 15.18 1.64
CA VAL A 504 -23.09 13.77 1.42
C VAL A 504 -23.67 12.87 2.49
N MET A 505 -23.96 11.63 2.09
CA MET A 505 -24.14 10.50 3.00
C MET A 505 -23.01 9.50 2.74
N THR A 506 -21.90 9.68 3.44
CA THR A 506 -20.66 8.90 3.23
C THR A 506 -20.86 7.41 3.45
N CYS A 507 -21.75 7.00 4.36
CA CYS A 507 -22.05 5.59 4.61
C CYS A 507 -22.57 4.82 3.39
N VAL A 508 -23.18 5.51 2.42
CA VAL A 508 -23.74 4.90 1.20
C VAL A 508 -23.26 5.60 -0.08
N ASN A 509 -22.14 6.32 0.00
CA ASN A 509 -21.53 7.05 -1.12
C ASN A 509 -22.56 7.89 -1.90
N TYR A 510 -23.36 8.70 -1.20
CA TYR A 510 -24.44 9.49 -1.78
C TYR A 510 -24.07 10.97 -1.81
N LEU A 511 -24.10 11.61 -2.98
CA LEU A 511 -23.84 13.03 -3.17
C LEU A 511 -25.12 13.77 -3.56
N LYS A 512 -25.64 14.62 -2.68
CA LYS A 512 -26.73 15.56 -2.95
C LYS A 512 -26.16 16.82 -3.58
N LEU A 513 -26.35 16.97 -4.88
CA LEU A 513 -25.75 18.03 -5.70
C LEU A 513 -26.82 19.06 -6.13
N PRO A 514 -26.67 20.36 -5.78
CA PRO A 514 -27.47 21.44 -6.35
C PRO A 514 -27.30 21.54 -7.87
N ASP A 515 -28.34 22.01 -8.56
CA ASP A 515 -28.31 22.23 -10.02
C ASP A 515 -27.69 23.60 -10.33
N TYR A 516 -26.38 23.70 -10.11
CA TYR A 516 -25.65 24.98 -10.20
C TYR A 516 -25.78 25.63 -11.59
N SER A 517 -25.72 26.96 -11.62
CA SER A 517 -25.83 27.74 -12.86
C SER A 517 -24.63 27.56 -13.79
N SER A 518 -23.41 27.38 -13.25
CA SER A 518 -22.16 27.26 -14.01
C SER A 518 -21.24 26.15 -13.51
N ILE A 519 -20.30 25.72 -14.35
CA ILE A 519 -19.29 24.72 -14.00
C ILE A 519 -18.28 25.30 -13.00
N GLU A 520 -17.98 26.59 -13.07
CA GLU A 520 -17.11 27.31 -12.15
C GLU A 520 -17.70 27.34 -10.74
N THR A 521 -18.99 27.69 -10.61
CA THR A 521 -19.71 27.67 -9.34
C THR A 521 -19.71 26.27 -8.73
N MET A 522 -19.96 25.25 -9.54
CA MET A 522 -19.91 23.86 -9.07
C MET A 522 -18.52 23.49 -8.54
N ARG A 523 -17.46 23.82 -9.29
CA ARG A 523 -16.08 23.55 -8.87
C ARG A 523 -15.76 24.23 -7.55
N GLU A 524 -16.09 25.50 -7.40
CA GLU A 524 -15.87 26.27 -6.18
C GLU A 524 -16.62 25.65 -5.00
N LYS A 525 -17.93 25.40 -5.14
CA LYS A 525 -18.76 24.86 -4.05
C LYS A 525 -18.35 23.44 -3.64
N LEU A 526 -17.94 22.60 -4.59
CA LEU A 526 -17.40 21.26 -4.31
C LEU A 526 -16.10 21.35 -3.51
N LEU A 527 -15.18 22.24 -3.88
CA LEU A 527 -13.91 22.39 -3.18
C LEU A 527 -14.08 23.01 -1.78
N ILE A 528 -15.00 23.97 -1.63
CA ILE A 528 -15.37 24.52 -0.32
C ILE A 528 -15.93 23.41 0.57
N ALA A 529 -16.94 22.67 0.10
CA ALA A 529 -17.53 21.57 0.86
C ALA A 529 -16.53 20.46 1.17
N ALA A 530 -15.62 20.13 0.25
CA ALA A 530 -14.60 19.12 0.47
C ALA A 530 -13.51 19.54 1.47
N ARG A 531 -13.26 20.84 1.64
CA ARG A 531 -12.32 21.38 2.63
C ARG A 531 -12.96 21.58 4.00
N GLU A 532 -14.16 22.16 4.02
CA GLU A 532 -14.88 22.51 5.25
C GLU A 532 -15.67 21.33 5.84
N GLY A 533 -16.11 20.39 5.00
CA GLY A 533 -16.79 19.16 5.44
C GLY A 533 -15.84 18.13 6.04
N GLN A 534 -14.52 18.37 6.03
CA GLN A 534 -13.58 17.57 6.79
C GLN A 534 -13.75 17.88 8.27
N GLN A 535 -13.81 16.83 9.09
CA GLN A 535 -13.94 16.95 10.55
C GLN A 535 -15.32 17.37 11.08
N SER A 536 -16.38 17.36 10.26
CA SER A 536 -17.74 17.63 10.73
C SER A 536 -18.81 16.89 9.92
N PHE A 537 -19.46 15.89 10.52
CA PHE A 537 -20.64 15.22 9.92
C PHE A 537 -21.93 16.05 9.96
N HIS A 538 -21.88 17.31 10.42
CA HIS A 538 -23.07 18.17 10.57
C HIS A 538 -23.74 18.60 9.25
N LEU A 539 -23.17 18.25 8.09
CA LEU A 539 -23.70 18.59 6.76
C LEU A 539 -24.62 17.49 6.15
N SER A 540 -25.01 16.46 6.92
CA SER A 540 -25.81 15.32 6.42
C SER A 540 -27.31 15.59 6.29
#